data_AF-A0A1B7WNG8-F1
#
_entry.id   AF-A0A1B7WNG8-F1
#
_cell.length_a   1.000
_cell.length_b   1.000
_cell.length_c   1.000
_cell.angle_alpha   90.00
_cell.angle_beta   90.00
_cell.angle_gamma   90.00
#
_symmetry.space_group_name_H-M   'P 1'
#
loop_
_entity.id
_entity.type
_entity.pdbx_description
1 polymer ?
#
loop_
_entity_poly.entity_id
_entity_poly.type
_entity_poly.pdbx_seq_one_letter_code
_entity_poly.pdbx_strand_id
1 'polypeptide(L)' 'MDTLDNYRRIIKEVLIPYTQIPYSYGVIECKTVFDSENDSYLLITLGWDGAKRIHGCLVHLDIIDG' A
#
# COMPACT_ATOMS: atom_id res chain seq x y z
N MET A 1 2.89 -8.51 21.94
CA MET A 1 2.27 -9.53 21.06
C MET A 1 0.90 -9.05 20.61
N ASP A 2 -0.07 -8.87 21.52
CA ASP A 2 -1.40 -8.31 21.16
C ASP A 2 -1.35 -6.91 20.51
N THR A 3 -0.40 -6.05 20.91
CA THR A 3 -0.25 -4.69 20.38
C THR A 3 0.30 -4.66 18.96
N LEU A 4 1.36 -5.44 18.69
CA LEU A 4 1.99 -5.52 17.38
C LEU A 4 1.02 -6.08 16.35
N ASP A 5 0.37 -7.20 16.64
CA ASP A 5 -0.60 -7.81 15.73
C ASP A 5 -1.81 -6.89 15.49
N ASN A 6 -2.20 -6.10 16.50
CA ASN A 6 -3.22 -5.07 16.33
C ASN A 6 -2.76 -3.94 15.39
N TYR A 7 -1.52 -3.46 15.49
CA TYR A 7 -0.99 -2.46 14.54
C TYR A 7 -0.93 -2.99 13.12
N ARG A 8 -0.40 -4.20 12.93
CA ARG A 8 -0.35 -4.86 11.61
C ARG A 8 -1.74 -4.97 11.00
N ARG A 9 -2.73 -5.37 11.80
CA ARG A 9 -4.14 -5.47 11.38
C ARG A 9 -4.69 -4.10 10.96
N ILE A 10 -4.54 -3.08 11.81
CA ILE A 10 -5.03 -1.72 11.53
C ILE A 10 -4.41 -1.18 10.24
N ILE A 11 -3.10 -1.32 10.06
CA ILE A 11 -2.41 -0.85 8.85
C ILE A 11 -3.01 -1.51 7.61
N LYS A 12 -3.16 -2.84 7.61
CA LYS A 12 -3.73 -3.57 6.47
C LYS A 12 -5.18 -3.16 6.20
N GLU A 13 -6.01 -3.07 7.24
CA GLU A 13 -7.42 -2.66 7.14
C GLU A 13 -7.57 -1.23 6.61
N VAL A 14 -6.65 -0.32 6.94
CA VAL A 14 -6.66 1.06 6.45
C VAL A 14 -6.17 1.13 5.00
N LEU A 15 -5.15 0.38 4.61
CA LEU A 15 -4.55 0.48 3.27
C LEU A 15 -5.33 -0.25 2.17
N ILE A 16 -5.94 -1.41 2.47
CA ILE A 16 -6.69 -2.21 1.48
C ILE A 16 -7.82 -1.40 0.79
N PRO A 17 -8.66 -0.63 1.50
CA PRO A 17 -9.71 0.16 0.87
C PRO A 17 -9.20 1.12 -0.22
N TYR A 18 -7.99 1.68 -0.07
CA TYR A 18 -7.41 2.58 -1.06
C TYR A 18 -7.03 1.88 -2.38
N THR A 19 -6.84 0.55 -2.38
CA THR A 19 -6.61 -0.18 -3.63
C THR A 19 -7.87 -0.31 -4.48
N GLN A 20 -9.05 -0.11 -3.86
CA GLN A 20 -10.34 -0.26 -4.52
C GLN A 20 -10.85 1.04 -5.16
N ILE A 21 -10.11 2.14 -5.01
CA ILE A 21 -10.45 3.44 -5.58
C ILE A 21 -9.80 3.53 -6.97
N PRO A 22 -10.57 3.47 -8.07
CA PRO A 22 -10.01 3.57 -9.41
C PRO A 22 -9.56 5.01 -9.71
N TYR A 23 -8.49 5.13 -10.50
CA TYR A 23 -8.14 6.42 -11.10
C TYR A 23 -9.13 6.79 -12.21
N SER A 24 -9.43 8.08 -12.33
CA SER A 24 -10.33 8.60 -13.39
C SER A 24 -9.68 8.67 -14.78
N TYR A 25 -8.38 8.41 -14.88
CA TYR A 25 -7.60 8.46 -16.10
C TYR A 25 -6.49 7.40 -16.12
N GLY A 26 -6.03 7.07 -17.32
CA GLY A 26 -5.00 6.07 -17.54
C GLY A 26 -5.45 4.64 -17.19
N VAL A 27 -4.57 3.67 -17.42
CA VAL A 27 -4.70 2.30 -16.92
C VAL A 27 -3.80 2.21 -15.70
N ILE A 28 -4.29 2.74 -14.59
CA ILE A 28 -3.55 2.92 -13.34
C ILE A 28 -4.30 2.24 -12.20
N GLU A 29 -3.56 1.48 -11.40
CA GLU A 29 -4.06 0.77 -10.23
C GLU A 29 -3.24 1.10 -8.98
N CYS A 30 -3.90 1.07 -7.83
CA CYS A 30 -3.26 1.07 -6.52
C CYS A 30 -3.12 -0.37 -6.03
N LYS A 31 -1.95 -0.73 -5.51
CA LYS A 31 -1.69 -2.04 -4.89
C LYS A 31 -1.05 -1.87 -3.53
N THR A 32 -1.40 -2.77 -2.63
CA THR A 32 -0.69 -2.93 -1.36
C THR A 32 0.43 -3.94 -1.49
N VAL A 33 1.57 -3.67 -0.85
CA VAL A 33 2.66 -4.61 -0.67
C VAL A 33 2.91 -4.72 0.83
N PHE A 34 2.69 -5.90 1.40
CA PHE A 34 2.82 -6.14 2.82
C PHE A 34 3.92 -7.14 3.09
N ASP A 35 4.98 -6.69 3.74
CA ASP A 35 6.00 -7.53 4.32
C ASP A 35 5.75 -7.58 5.84
N SER A 36 5.06 -8.64 6.28
CA SER A 36 4.76 -8.82 7.71
C SER A 36 5.91 -9.47 8.49
N GLU A 37 6.95 -9.95 7.80
CA GLU A 37 8.16 -10.49 8.45
C GLU A 37 9.10 -9.36 8.87
N ASN A 38 9.24 -8.33 8.02
CA ASN A 38 10.05 -7.15 8.27
C ASN A 38 9.23 -5.91 8.70
N ASP A 39 7.93 -6.07 8.89
CA ASP A 39 7.00 -5.01 9.30
C ASP A 39 7.00 -3.75 8.42
N SER A 40 7.09 -3.96 7.10
CA SER A 40 7.05 -2.91 6.08
C SER A 40 5.79 -3.01 5.23
N TYR A 41 5.03 -1.92 5.15
CA TYR A 41 3.71 -1.87 4.53
C TYR A 41 3.62 -0.69 3.55
N LEU A 42 3.40 -1.00 2.27
CA LEU A 42 3.38 -0.02 1.19
C LEU A 42 2.03 0.01 0.47
N LEU A 43 1.68 1.20 -0.02
CA LEU A 43 0.64 1.43 -1.03
C LEU A 43 1.31 2.06 -2.26
N ILE A 44 1.28 1.34 -3.38
CA ILE A 44 2.00 1.71 -4.61
C ILE A 44 0.98 1.94 -5.72
N THR A 45 1.15 3.03 -6.46
CA THR A 45 0.48 3.27 -7.73
C THR A 45 1.34 2.75 -8.86
N LEU A 46 0.74 1.95 -9.74
CA LEU A 46 1.40 1.43 -10.92
C LEU A 46 0.45 1.39 -12.11
N GLY A 47 0.99 1.57 -13.30
CA GLY A 47 0.16 1.58 -14.50
C GLY A 47 0.78 2.31 -15.66
N TRP A 48 -0.07 2.71 -16.59
CA TRP A 48 0.32 3.47 -17.78
C TRP A 48 -0.66 4.61 -18.00
N ASP A 49 -0.11 5.78 -18.33
CA ASP A 49 -0.85 6.92 -18.84
C ASP A 49 -0.33 7.22 -20.26
N GLY A 50 -1.02 6.66 -21.26
CA GLY A 50 -0.50 6.60 -22.62
C GLY A 50 0.85 5.86 -22.68
N ALA A 51 1.88 6.53 -23.20
CA ALA A 51 3.24 5.99 -23.26
C ALA A 51 4.05 6.17 -21.96
N LYS A 52 3.50 6.86 -20.95
CA LYS A 52 4.19 7.13 -19.69
C LYS A 52 3.95 5.98 -18.71
N ARG A 53 5.03 5.33 -18.27
CA ARG A 53 4.98 4.38 -17.15
C ARG A 53 4.73 5.14 -15.85
N ILE A 54 3.72 4.73 -15.11
CA ILE A 54 3.46 5.18 -13.75
C ILE A 54 3.96 4.12 -12.77
N HIS A 55 4.79 4.54 -11.83
CA HIS A 55 5.25 3.74 -10.71
C HIS A 55 5.65 4.68 -9.56
N GLY A 56 4.92 4.64 -8.44
CA GLY A 56 5.19 5.51 -7.30
C GLY A 56 4.63 4.96 -5.99
N CYS A 57 5.38 5.15 -4.91
CA CYS A 57 4.92 4.83 -3.56
C CYS A 57 4.08 6.00 -3.04
N LEU A 58 2.81 5.75 -2.71
CA LEU A 58 1.92 6.75 -2.10
C LEU A 58 2.07 6.78 -0.59
N VAL A 59 2.20 5.60 0.03
CA VAL A 59 2.32 5.44 1.49
C VAL A 59 3.34 4.34 1.76
N HIS A 60 4.26 4.60 2.68
CA HIS A 60 5.20 3.62 3.22
C HIS A 60 5.19 3.78 4.74
N LEU A 61 4.85 2.70 5.43
CA LEU A 61 4.83 2.60 6.88
C LEU A 61 5.72 1.44 7.32
N ASP A 62 6.53 1.68 8.34
CA ASP A 62 7.31 0.65 9.02
C ASP A 62 6.87 0.60 10.50
N ILE A 63 6.79 -0.60 11.09
CA ILE A 63 6.75 -0.75 12.54
C ILE A 63 8.17 -1.06 13.01
N ILE A 64 8.76 -0.16 13.79
CA ILE A 64 10.13 -0.28 14.31
C ILE A 64 10.03 -0.41 15.84
N ASP A 65 10.73 -1.40 16.41
CA ASP A 65 10.77 -1.67 17.85
C ASP A 65 9.37 -1.86 18.51
N GLY A 66 8.47 -2.56 17.81
CA GLY A 66 7.05 -2.75 18.19
C GLY A 66 6.72 -3.92 19.11
#